data_AF-A0A6J0C891-F1
#
_entry.id   AF-A0A6J0C891-F1
#
_cell.length_a   1.000
_cell.length_b   1.000
_cell.length_c   1.000
_cell.angle_alpha   90.00
_cell.angle_beta   90.00
_cell.angle_gamma   90.00
#
_symmetry.space_group_name_H-M   'P 1'
#
loop_
_entity.id
_entity.type
_entity.pdbx_description
1 polymer ?
#
loop_
_entity_poly.entity_id
_entity_poly.type
_entity_poly.pdbx_seq_one_letter_code
_entity_poly.pdbx_strand_id
1 'polypeptide(L)'
;MFGEKALELIKELERSAEGIPPFNDDGIRQVLEEMRILCQANFDDIENPTTDPPNYSSVRVRHMAISRNKRCILAYLYNRLQKIRQMRWEFGSILPPEIKSLLSEPEVQWFTSYSKALATYMRSIGDNYGLNLATDVTPPKSLYIEVRCLVDYGKLDLEDGEVIFLKKNSQYLLPRAECEGLVRQGVLQHVTS
;
A
#
# COMPACT_ATOMS: atom_id res chain seq x y z
N MET A 1 -28.99 5.03 11.74
CA MET A 1 -29.23 4.03 10.67
C MET A 1 -28.02 3.09 10.67
N PHE A 2 -28.13 1.80 10.31
CA PHE A 2 -26.97 0.89 10.38
C PHE A 2 -25.88 1.24 9.36
N GLY A 3 -24.62 1.02 9.72
CA GLY A 3 -23.46 1.13 8.81
C GLY A 3 -23.00 2.55 8.49
N GLU A 4 -23.31 3.52 9.34
CA GLU A 4 -22.81 4.91 9.20
C GLU A 4 -21.29 4.97 9.32
N LYS A 5 -20.70 4.27 10.31
CA LYS A 5 -19.25 4.18 10.49
C LYS A 5 -18.54 3.47 9.34
N ALA A 6 -19.17 2.44 8.78
CA ALA A 6 -18.65 1.75 7.62
C ALA A 6 -18.60 2.66 6.38
N LEU A 7 -19.56 3.59 6.25
CA LEU A 7 -19.60 4.57 5.17
C LEU A 7 -18.55 5.68 5.37
N GLU A 8 -18.30 6.11 6.60
CA GLU A 8 -17.24 7.08 6.93
C GLU A 8 -15.86 6.59 6.45
N LEU A 9 -15.53 5.30 6.65
CA LEU A 9 -14.28 4.69 6.16
C LEU A 9 -14.13 4.79 4.64
N ILE A 10 -15.21 4.59 3.88
CA ILE A 10 -15.18 4.68 2.41
C ILE A 10 -14.99 6.14 1.97
N LYS A 11 -15.70 7.08 2.60
CA LYS A 11 -15.57 8.52 2.31
C LYS A 11 -14.19 9.07 2.67
N GLU A 12 -13.53 8.51 3.67
CA GLU A 12 -12.13 8.82 3.98
C GLU A 12 -11.21 8.46 2.81
N LEU A 13 -11.33 7.25 2.27
CA LEU A 13 -10.53 6.83 1.12
C LEU A 13 -10.81 7.64 -0.15
N GLU A 14 -12.07 8.02 -0.38
CA GLU A 14 -12.46 8.87 -1.51
C GLU A 14 -11.79 10.26 -1.43
N ARG A 15 -11.72 10.84 -0.23
CA ARG A 15 -11.06 12.14 0.00
C ARG A 15 -9.55 12.05 -0.19
N SER A 16 -8.95 10.92 0.16
CA SER A 16 -7.51 10.68 0.02
C SER A 16 -7.20 9.93 -1.29
N ALA A 17 -7.63 10.46 -2.44
CA ALA A 17 -7.43 9.78 -3.73
C ALA A 17 -5.94 9.59 -4.07
N GLU A 18 -5.13 10.65 -3.92
CA GLU A 18 -3.72 10.70 -4.36
C GLU A 18 -2.74 10.00 -3.40
N GLY A 19 -3.11 9.82 -2.13
CA GLY A 19 -2.22 9.27 -1.10
C GLY A 19 -2.86 8.13 -0.31
N ILE A 20 -2.10 7.53 0.62
CA ILE A 20 -2.66 6.59 1.60
C ILE A 20 -2.91 7.35 2.91
N PRO A 21 -4.15 7.39 3.44
CA PRO A 21 -4.39 7.98 4.76
C PRO A 21 -3.79 7.09 5.86
N PRO A 22 -3.65 7.58 7.11
CA PRO A 22 -3.34 6.73 8.25
C PRO A 22 -4.33 5.56 8.36
N PHE A 23 -3.89 4.42 8.88
CA PHE A 23 -4.79 3.29 9.10
C PHE A 23 -5.80 3.60 10.22
N ASN A 24 -7.09 3.60 9.89
CA ASN A 24 -8.17 3.90 10.82
C ASN A 24 -8.59 2.65 11.65
N ASP A 25 -7.77 2.28 12.65
CA ASP A 25 -8.04 1.19 13.58
C ASP A 25 -9.36 1.38 14.34
N ASP A 26 -9.60 2.59 14.83
CA ASP A 26 -10.78 2.90 15.65
C ASP A 26 -12.08 2.78 14.85
N GLY A 27 -12.08 3.25 13.59
CA GLY A 27 -13.22 3.12 12.70
C GLY A 27 -13.54 1.66 12.38
N ILE A 28 -12.52 0.83 12.14
CA ILE A 28 -12.73 -0.62 11.94
C ILE A 28 -13.29 -1.27 13.22
N ARG A 29 -12.73 -0.96 14.39
CA ARG A 29 -13.21 -1.50 15.67
C ARG A 29 -14.67 -1.15 15.92
N GLN A 30 -15.08 0.09 15.66
CA GLN A 30 -16.48 0.52 15.81
C GLN A 30 -17.42 -0.26 14.89
N VAL A 31 -17.03 -0.48 13.63
CA VAL A 31 -17.85 -1.26 12.68
C VAL A 31 -17.94 -2.73 13.10
N LEU A 32 -16.83 -3.32 13.58
CA LEU A 32 -16.82 -4.70 14.07
C LEU A 32 -17.69 -4.86 15.33
N GLU A 33 -17.68 -3.89 16.23
CA GLU A 33 -18.55 -3.90 17.41
C GLU A 33 -20.02 -3.76 17.02
N GLU A 34 -20.37 -2.89 16.08
CA GLU A 34 -21.72 -2.82 15.51
C GLU A 34 -22.14 -4.18 14.93
N MET A 35 -21.27 -4.82 14.13
CA MET A 35 -21.54 -6.14 13.57
C MET A 35 -21.76 -7.20 14.65
N ARG A 36 -20.97 -7.17 15.73
CA ARG A 36 -21.11 -8.08 16.86
C ARG A 36 -22.45 -7.91 17.58
N ILE A 37 -22.83 -6.67 17.88
CA ILE A 37 -24.11 -6.35 18.53
C ILE A 37 -25.29 -6.83 17.67
N LEU A 38 -25.25 -6.56 16.36
CA LEU A 38 -26.30 -7.02 15.43
C LEU A 38 -26.37 -8.53 15.31
N CYS A 39 -25.21 -9.20 15.36
CA CYS A 39 -25.13 -10.66 15.33
C CYS A 39 -25.72 -11.26 16.60
N GLN A 40 -25.38 -10.73 17.77
CA GLN A 40 -25.93 -11.17 19.05
C GLN A 40 -27.45 -11.00 19.10
N ALA A 41 -27.96 -9.84 18.71
CA ALA A 41 -29.41 -9.59 18.66
C ALA A 41 -30.14 -10.55 17.69
N ASN A 42 -29.48 -11.01 16.63
CA ASN A 42 -30.05 -12.04 15.76
C ASN A 42 -30.06 -13.42 16.40
N PHE A 43 -29.04 -13.78 17.15
CA PHE A 43 -29.03 -15.04 17.90
C PHE A 43 -30.12 -15.04 18.97
N ASP A 44 -30.23 -13.96 19.74
CA ASP A 44 -31.22 -13.84 20.81
C ASP A 44 -32.67 -13.96 20.28
N ASP A 45 -32.97 -13.32 19.13
CA ASP A 45 -34.29 -13.40 18.49
C ASP A 45 -34.63 -14.80 17.94
N ILE A 46 -33.62 -15.62 17.61
CA ILE A 46 -33.80 -17.00 17.12
C ILE A 46 -33.95 -17.97 18.29
N GLU A 47 -33.16 -17.80 19.35
CA GLU A 47 -33.16 -18.68 20.53
C GLU A 47 -34.35 -18.42 21.44
N ASN A 48 -34.73 -17.15 21.64
CA ASN A 48 -35.81 -16.72 22.52
C ASN A 48 -36.83 -15.86 21.74
N PRO A 49 -37.64 -16.45 20.85
CA PRO A 49 -38.59 -15.70 20.05
C PRO A 49 -39.64 -15.01 20.95
N THR A 50 -39.70 -13.68 20.86
CA THR A 50 -40.62 -12.84 21.66
C THR A 50 -42.02 -12.75 21.05
N THR A 51 -42.17 -13.06 19.77
CA THR A 51 -43.45 -13.06 19.04
C THR A 51 -43.65 -14.37 18.28
N ASP A 52 -44.91 -14.82 18.20
CA ASP A 52 -45.33 -15.97 17.41
C ASP A 52 -46.27 -15.50 16.27
N PRO A 53 -45.86 -15.52 14.99
CA PRO A 53 -44.62 -16.08 14.45
C PRO A 53 -43.38 -15.18 14.69
N PRO A 54 -42.17 -15.75 14.63
CA PRO A 54 -40.92 -15.02 14.83
C PRO A 54 -40.72 -13.90 13.80
N ASN A 55 -40.11 -12.80 14.23
CA ASN A 55 -39.93 -11.60 13.41
C ASN A 55 -38.78 -11.79 12.39
N TYR A 56 -39.04 -12.54 11.33
CA TYR A 56 -38.06 -12.77 10.25
C TYR A 56 -37.60 -11.48 9.57
N SER A 57 -38.42 -10.42 9.59
CA SER A 57 -38.10 -9.14 8.97
C SER A 57 -36.96 -8.42 9.69
N SER A 58 -36.96 -8.39 11.04
CA SER A 58 -35.88 -7.76 11.81
C SER A 58 -34.56 -8.50 11.59
N VAL A 59 -34.57 -9.83 11.66
CA VAL A 59 -33.39 -10.67 11.43
C VAL A 59 -32.81 -10.44 10.04
N ARG A 60 -33.65 -10.37 9.00
CA ARG A 60 -33.21 -10.08 7.63
C ARG A 60 -32.58 -8.70 7.51
N VAL A 61 -33.17 -7.66 8.13
CA VAL A 61 -32.61 -6.30 8.10
C VAL A 61 -31.24 -6.27 8.76
N ARG A 62 -31.09 -6.88 9.94
CA ARG A 62 -29.80 -6.96 10.65
C ARG A 62 -28.77 -7.77 9.85
N HIS A 63 -29.17 -8.89 9.25
CA HIS A 63 -28.29 -9.68 8.38
C HIS A 63 -27.77 -8.86 7.20
N MET A 64 -28.65 -8.14 6.50
CA MET A 64 -28.25 -7.27 5.38
C MET A 64 -27.32 -6.13 5.83
N ALA A 65 -27.54 -5.57 7.02
CA ALA A 65 -26.65 -4.57 7.60
C ALA A 65 -25.25 -5.13 7.88
N ILE A 66 -25.14 -6.33 8.47
CA ILE A 66 -23.86 -7.02 8.70
C ILE A 66 -23.15 -7.28 7.37
N SER A 67 -23.85 -7.79 6.35
CA SER A 67 -23.29 -8.02 5.02
C SER A 67 -22.75 -6.74 4.38
N ARG A 68 -23.46 -5.62 4.55
CA ARG A 68 -23.02 -4.30 4.09
C ARG A 68 -21.75 -3.85 4.82
N ASN A 69 -21.72 -3.93 6.14
CA ASN A 69 -20.54 -3.55 6.95
C ASN A 69 -19.30 -4.39 6.57
N LYS A 70 -19.48 -5.70 6.39
CA LYS A 70 -18.41 -6.59 5.89
C LYS A 70 -17.87 -6.14 4.54
N ARG A 71 -18.75 -5.79 3.59
CA ARG A 71 -18.36 -5.34 2.25
C ARG A 71 -17.59 -4.02 2.30
N CYS A 72 -18.02 -3.08 3.15
CA CYS A 72 -17.34 -1.80 3.34
C CYS A 72 -15.94 -1.98 3.96
N ILE A 73 -15.80 -2.79 5.02
CA ILE A 73 -14.47 -3.08 5.60
C ILE A 73 -13.55 -3.73 4.56
N LEU A 74 -14.06 -4.73 3.82
CA LEU A 74 -13.25 -5.41 2.80
C LEU A 74 -12.83 -4.47 1.68
N ALA A 75 -13.73 -3.59 1.22
CA ALA A 75 -13.40 -2.58 0.21
C ALA A 75 -12.34 -1.60 0.74
N TYR A 76 -12.46 -1.16 1.99
CA TYR A 76 -11.48 -0.28 2.64
C TYR A 76 -10.09 -0.93 2.68
N LEU A 77 -10.00 -2.15 3.21
CA LEU A 77 -8.75 -2.90 3.30
C LEU A 77 -8.15 -3.19 1.92
N TYR A 78 -8.99 -3.60 0.96
CA TYR A 78 -8.53 -3.93 -0.39
C TYR A 78 -7.99 -2.70 -1.13
N ASN A 79 -8.67 -1.55 -1.04
CA ASN A 79 -8.18 -0.31 -1.67
C ASN A 79 -6.80 0.09 -1.12
N ARG A 80 -6.62 0.03 0.21
CA ARG A 80 -5.32 0.29 0.84
C ARG A 80 -4.26 -0.69 0.36
N LEU A 81 -4.58 -1.98 0.29
CA LEU A 81 -3.68 -3.01 -0.22
C LEU A 81 -3.23 -2.74 -1.66
N GLN A 82 -4.14 -2.27 -2.52
CA GLN A 82 -3.80 -1.90 -3.89
C GLN A 82 -2.81 -0.73 -3.95
N LYS A 83 -3.01 0.29 -3.11
CA LYS A 83 -2.05 1.42 -2.98
C LYS A 83 -0.69 0.93 -2.47
N ILE A 84 -0.67 0.08 -1.45
CA ILE A 84 0.58 -0.51 -0.92
C ILE A 84 1.31 -1.33 -1.99
N ARG A 85 0.57 -2.10 -2.78
CA ARG A 85 1.13 -2.83 -3.92
C ARG A 85 1.76 -1.88 -4.93
N GLN A 86 1.07 -0.79 -5.28
CA GLN A 86 1.58 0.21 -6.22
C GLN A 86 2.87 0.86 -5.70
N MET A 87 2.93 1.19 -4.41
CA MET A 87 4.14 1.75 -3.79
C MET A 87 5.36 0.82 -3.92
N ARG A 88 5.18 -0.51 -3.95
CA ARG A 88 6.29 -1.46 -4.22
C ARG A 88 6.89 -1.27 -5.62
N TRP A 89 6.08 -0.90 -6.60
CA TRP A 89 6.52 -0.70 -7.98
C TRP A 89 7.09 0.71 -8.20
N GLU A 90 6.64 1.70 -7.42
CA GLU A 90 7.12 3.09 -7.50
C GLU A 90 8.42 3.30 -6.73
N PHE A 91 8.45 2.96 -5.42
CA PHE A 91 9.59 3.22 -4.53
C PHE A 91 10.57 2.05 -4.42
N GLY A 92 10.15 0.85 -4.82
CA GLY A 92 10.95 -0.37 -4.69
C GLY A 92 10.69 -1.11 -3.37
N SER A 93 11.67 -1.91 -2.92
CA SER A 93 11.54 -2.80 -1.75
C SER A 93 11.60 -2.08 -0.40
N ILE A 94 11.96 -0.80 -0.38
CA ILE A 94 12.09 0.02 0.82
C ILE A 94 11.10 1.16 0.73
N LEU A 95 10.24 1.28 1.74
CA LEU A 95 9.30 2.39 1.85
C LEU A 95 9.93 3.51 2.69
N PRO A 96 9.71 4.79 2.31
CA PRO A 96 10.03 5.94 3.15
C PRO A 96 9.42 5.82 4.55
N PRO A 97 10.11 6.29 5.61
CA PRO A 97 9.63 6.19 6.99
C PRO A 97 8.30 6.92 7.20
N GLU A 98 8.05 8.00 6.45
CA GLU A 98 6.80 8.78 6.51
C GLU A 98 5.60 7.98 6.02
N ILE A 99 5.79 7.10 5.04
CA ILE A 99 4.74 6.22 4.53
C ILE A 99 4.56 5.02 5.47
N LYS A 100 5.68 4.49 5.97
CA LYS A 100 5.67 3.32 6.87
C LYS A 100 4.90 3.59 8.16
N SER A 101 4.91 4.82 8.67
CA SER A 101 4.17 5.22 9.87
C SER A 101 2.64 5.29 9.67
N LEU A 102 2.16 5.34 8.42
CA LEU A 102 0.74 5.36 8.07
C LEU A 102 0.13 3.96 7.94
N LEU A 103 0.97 2.92 7.93
CA LEU A 103 0.59 1.53 7.73
C LEU A 103 0.35 0.83 9.07
N SER A 104 -0.61 -0.09 9.09
CA SER A 104 -0.76 -1.01 10.21
C SER A 104 0.30 -2.12 10.15
N GLU A 105 0.58 -2.76 11.29
CA GLU A 105 1.53 -3.88 11.35
C GLU A 105 1.21 -5.02 10.35
N PRO A 106 -0.06 -5.46 10.18
CA PRO A 106 -0.40 -6.47 9.17
C PRO A 106 -0.14 -6.01 7.74
N GLU A 107 -0.34 -4.71 7.43
CA GLU A 107 -0.04 -4.14 6.12
C GLU A 107 1.47 -4.17 5.83
N VAL A 108 2.30 -3.89 6.83
CA VAL A 108 3.77 -3.98 6.71
C VAL A 108 4.24 -5.42 6.50
N GLN A 109 3.65 -6.38 7.22
CA GLN A 109 3.93 -7.81 7.03
C GLN A 109 3.51 -8.27 5.62
N TRP A 110 2.35 -7.82 5.14
CA TRP A 110 1.89 -8.09 3.77
C TRP A 110 2.86 -7.53 2.73
N PHE A 111 3.28 -6.27 2.86
CA PHE A 111 4.25 -5.63 1.94
C PHE A 111 5.58 -6.39 1.88
N THR A 112 6.06 -6.84 3.04
CA THR A 112 7.29 -7.65 3.15
C THR A 112 7.13 -8.99 2.43
N SER A 113 5.97 -9.63 2.59
CA SER A 113 5.67 -10.93 1.97
C SER A 113 5.52 -10.80 0.45
N TYR A 114 4.82 -9.76 -0.01
CA TYR A 114 4.71 -9.43 -1.43
C TYR A 114 6.07 -9.13 -2.07
N SER A 115 6.91 -8.35 -1.38
CA SER A 115 8.26 -8.03 -1.84
C SER A 115 9.14 -9.26 -1.99
N LYS A 116 9.04 -10.22 -1.06
CA LYS A 116 9.74 -11.51 -1.14
C LYS A 116 9.25 -12.34 -2.32
N ALA A 117 7.93 -12.47 -2.49
CA ALA A 117 7.34 -13.21 -3.60
C ALA A 117 7.75 -12.63 -4.97
N LEU A 118 7.74 -11.31 -5.10
CA LEU A 118 8.18 -10.62 -6.30
C LEU A 118 9.68 -10.84 -6.57
N ALA A 119 10.53 -10.79 -5.54
CA ALA A 119 11.96 -11.06 -5.68
C ALA A 119 12.23 -12.52 -6.11
N THR A 120 11.47 -13.49 -5.58
CA THR A 120 11.55 -14.89 -6.02
C THR A 120 11.19 -15.02 -7.49
N TYR A 121 10.14 -14.33 -7.94
CA TYR A 121 9.74 -14.33 -9.34
C TYR A 121 10.79 -13.67 -10.25
N MET A 122 11.31 -12.49 -9.86
CA MET A 122 12.38 -11.80 -10.61
C MET A 122 13.62 -12.66 -10.80
N ARG A 123 13.99 -13.49 -9.81
CA ARG A 123 15.12 -14.43 -9.92
C ARG A 123 14.82 -15.64 -10.82
N SER A 124 13.57 -16.03 -10.94
CA SER A 124 13.17 -17.19 -11.75
C SER A 124 13.16 -16.91 -13.25
N ILE A 125 13.19 -15.63 -13.65
CA ILE A 125 13.16 -15.18 -15.04
C ILE A 125 14.57 -14.80 -15.48
N GLY A 126 14.93 -15.09 -16.74
CA GLY A 126 16.18 -14.61 -17.34
C GLY A 126 17.39 -15.49 -17.05
N ASP A 127 17.28 -16.80 -17.34
CA ASP A 127 18.36 -17.80 -17.41
C ASP A 127 19.61 -17.47 -16.58
N ASN A 128 19.57 -17.79 -15.28
CA ASN A 128 20.62 -17.58 -14.27
C ASN A 128 21.02 -16.13 -13.92
N TYR A 129 20.63 -15.12 -14.70
CA TYR A 129 20.97 -13.71 -14.42
C TYR A 129 19.88 -12.96 -13.64
N GLY A 130 18.62 -13.44 -13.70
CA GLY A 130 17.50 -12.73 -13.09
C GLY A 130 17.09 -11.50 -13.92
N LEU A 131 15.82 -11.08 -13.80
CA LEU A 131 15.34 -9.85 -14.42
C LEU A 131 14.61 -8.98 -13.40
N ASN A 132 15.10 -7.75 -13.20
CA ASN A 132 14.41 -6.79 -12.36
C ASN A 132 13.26 -6.12 -13.14
N LEU A 133 12.05 -6.61 -12.93
CA LEU A 133 10.84 -6.07 -13.56
C LEU A 133 10.46 -4.66 -13.08
N ALA A 134 11.06 -4.20 -11.98
CA ALA A 134 10.77 -2.86 -11.50
C ALA A 134 11.53 -1.81 -12.30
N THR A 135 12.70 -2.10 -12.88
CA THR A 135 13.50 -1.11 -13.63
C THR A 135 12.93 -0.85 -15.03
N ASP A 136 13.40 0.20 -15.72
CA ASP A 136 13.17 0.40 -17.15
C ASP A 136 11.71 0.71 -17.58
N VAL A 137 10.93 1.40 -16.73
CA VAL A 137 9.54 1.80 -17.03
C VAL A 137 9.46 2.76 -18.22
N THR A 138 10.51 3.55 -18.45
CA THR A 138 10.59 4.52 -19.55
C THR A 138 11.64 4.09 -20.56
N PRO A 139 11.38 4.26 -21.87
CA PRO A 139 12.32 3.84 -22.90
C PRO A 139 13.66 4.58 -22.75
N PRO A 140 14.80 3.86 -22.85
CA PRO A 140 16.11 4.47 -22.70
C PRO A 140 16.40 5.40 -23.88
N LYS A 141 16.76 6.65 -23.58
CA LYS A 141 17.19 7.66 -24.58
C LYS A 141 18.71 7.77 -24.70
N SER A 142 19.42 7.52 -23.61
CA SER A 142 20.87 7.61 -23.50
C SER A 142 21.39 6.63 -22.44
N LEU A 143 22.63 6.17 -22.61
CA LEU A 143 23.31 5.28 -21.66
C LEU A 143 23.74 6.02 -20.39
N TYR A 144 24.17 7.27 -20.54
CA TYR A 144 24.54 8.16 -19.44
C TYR A 144 23.52 9.27 -19.29
N ILE A 145 23.30 9.70 -18.05
CA ILE A 145 22.42 10.80 -17.72
C ILE A 145 23.10 11.76 -16.73
N GLU A 146 22.78 13.04 -16.85
CA GLU A 146 23.20 14.03 -15.88
C GLU A 146 22.16 14.10 -14.75
N VAL A 147 22.63 13.91 -13.52
CA VAL A 147 21.78 13.87 -12.33
C VAL A 147 22.27 14.87 -11.30
N ARG A 148 21.33 15.53 -10.63
CA ARG A 148 21.58 16.41 -9.49
C ARG A 148 21.13 15.72 -8.21
N CYS A 149 21.99 15.71 -7.19
CA CYS A 149 21.63 15.22 -5.86
C CYS A 149 20.78 16.25 -5.11
N LEU A 150 19.61 15.82 -4.63
CA LEU A 150 18.73 16.66 -3.81
C LEU A 150 19.02 16.51 -2.31
N VAL A 151 19.54 15.35 -1.92
CA VAL A 151 19.83 14.97 -0.54
C VAL A 151 21.27 14.45 -0.44
N ASP A 152 21.90 14.64 0.70
CA ASP A 152 23.19 14.00 1.00
C ASP A 152 22.95 12.51 1.25
N TYR A 153 23.37 11.68 0.30
CA TYR A 153 23.17 10.23 0.33
C TYR A 153 24.43 9.48 0.82
N GLY A 154 25.55 10.19 0.96
CA GLY A 154 26.82 9.59 1.33
C GLY A 154 27.46 8.82 0.18
N LYS A 155 27.78 7.54 0.40
CA LYS A 155 28.59 6.71 -0.51
C LYS A 155 27.69 5.95 -1.49
N LEU A 156 27.91 6.14 -2.79
CA LEU A 156 27.37 5.30 -3.86
C LEU A 156 28.50 4.43 -4.41
N ASP A 157 28.27 3.11 -4.44
CA ASP A 157 29.17 2.14 -5.04
C ASP A 157 28.64 1.81 -6.44
N LEU A 158 29.44 2.08 -7.47
CA LEU A 158 29.13 1.72 -8.86
C LEU A 158 29.54 0.27 -9.15
N GLU A 159 28.93 -0.33 -10.16
CA GLU A 159 29.31 -1.67 -10.67
C GLU A 159 30.78 -1.79 -11.06
N ASP A 160 31.39 -0.71 -11.56
CA ASP A 160 32.81 -0.65 -11.93
C ASP A 160 33.76 -0.63 -10.70
N GLY A 161 33.20 -0.60 -9.48
CA GLY A 161 33.94 -0.54 -8.22
C GLY A 161 34.37 0.86 -7.81
N GLU A 162 34.03 1.88 -8.59
CA GLU A 162 34.23 3.28 -8.23
C GLU A 162 33.24 3.71 -7.13
N VAL A 163 33.75 4.55 -6.22
CA VAL A 163 33.01 5.07 -5.08
C VAL A 163 32.79 6.55 -5.28
N ILE A 164 31.53 6.98 -5.32
CA ILE A 164 31.17 8.38 -5.48
C ILE A 164 30.46 8.87 -4.22
N PHE A 165 30.88 10.03 -3.72
CA PHE A 165 30.20 10.69 -2.62
C PHE A 165 29.16 11.67 -3.16
N LEU A 166 27.88 11.33 -2.97
CA LEU A 166 26.73 12.12 -3.40
C LEU A 166 26.42 13.21 -2.36
N LYS A 167 26.89 14.43 -2.61
CA LYS A 167 26.61 15.60 -1.77
C LYS A 167 25.37 16.34 -2.26
N LYS A 168 24.69 17.06 -1.36
CA LYS A 168 23.54 17.88 -1.75
C LYS A 168 23.93 18.95 -2.79
N ASN A 169 23.10 19.12 -3.81
CA ASN A 169 23.21 20.09 -4.91
C ASN A 169 24.41 19.90 -5.86
N SER A 170 25.18 18.81 -5.78
CA SER A 170 26.17 18.50 -6.81
C SER A 170 25.54 17.77 -8.00
N GLN A 171 26.20 17.89 -9.15
CA GLN A 171 25.82 17.24 -10.40
C GLN A 171 26.84 16.19 -10.78
N TYR A 172 26.37 15.07 -11.30
CA TYR A 172 27.18 13.94 -11.75
C TYR A 172 26.68 13.45 -13.10
N LEU A 173 27.61 12.96 -13.92
CA LEU A 173 27.29 12.20 -15.14
C LEU A 173 27.49 10.72 -14.81
N LEU A 174 26.40 9.98 -14.71
CA LEU A 174 26.42 8.59 -14.27
C LEU A 174 25.68 7.68 -15.26
N PRO A 175 26.00 6.38 -15.28
CA PRO A 175 25.22 5.40 -16.01
C PRO A 175 23.76 5.43 -15.56
N ARG A 176 22.84 5.37 -16.52
CA ARG A 176 21.41 5.44 -16.24
C ARG A 176 20.94 4.31 -15.33
N ALA A 177 21.42 3.08 -15.56
CA ALA A 177 21.05 1.89 -14.82
C ALA A 177 21.23 2.06 -13.29
N GLU A 178 22.34 2.68 -12.88
CA GLU A 178 22.68 2.95 -11.48
C GLU A 178 21.82 4.06 -10.86
N CYS A 179 21.39 5.02 -11.67
CA CYS A 179 20.65 6.17 -11.20
C CYS A 179 19.14 5.92 -11.07
N GLU A 180 18.56 5.01 -11.86
CA GLU A 180 17.10 4.86 -11.93
C GLU A 180 16.46 4.58 -10.57
N GLY A 181 17.10 3.74 -9.74
CA GLY A 181 16.61 3.44 -8.39
C GLY A 181 16.58 4.68 -7.49
N LEU A 182 17.66 5.47 -7.50
CA LEU A 182 17.80 6.66 -6.67
C LEU A 182 16.95 7.83 -7.16
N VAL A 183 16.71 7.93 -8.47
CA VAL A 183 15.81 8.93 -9.05
C VAL A 183 14.37 8.70 -8.59
N ARG A 184 13.92 7.44 -8.54
CA ARG A 184 12.57 7.10 -8.06
C ARG A 184 12.38 7.32 -6.57
N GLN A 185 13.44 7.13 -5.78
CA GLN A 185 13.44 7.44 -4.36
C GLN A 185 13.46 8.96 -4.09
N GLY A 186 13.63 9.79 -5.12
CA GLY A 186 13.71 11.24 -4.99
C GLY A 186 15.06 11.74 -4.46
N VAL A 187 16.09 10.89 -4.42
CA VAL A 187 17.46 11.27 -4.02
C VAL A 187 18.15 12.03 -5.14
N LEU A 188 17.96 11.56 -6.38
CA LEU A 188 18.52 12.15 -7.59
C LEU A 188 17.42 12.77 -8.45
N GLN A 189 17.74 13.87 -9.12
CA GLN A 189 16.88 14.47 -10.13
C GLN A 189 17.60 14.47 -11.47
N HIS A 190 16.92 13.97 -12.51
CA HIS A 190 17.43 14.07 -13.88
C HIS A 190 17.44 15.54 -14.32
N VAL A 191 18.62 16.03 -14.72
CA VAL A 191 18.77 17.37 -15.28
C VAL A 191 18.50 17.27 -16.77
N THR A 192 17.23 17.41 -17.15
CA THR A 192 16.86 17.50 -18.57
C THR A 192 17.34 18.84 -19.11
N SER A 193 18.27 18.82 -20.06
CA SER A 193 18.45 19.91 -21.01
C SER A 193 17.43 19.80 -22.13
#